data_AF-A0A967GSL4-F1
#
_entry.id   AF-A0A967GSL4-F1
#
_cell.length_a   1.000
_cell.length_b   1.000
_cell.length_c   1.000
_cell.angle_alpha   90.00
_cell.angle_beta   90.00
_cell.angle_gamma   90.00
#
_symmetry.space_group_name_H-M   'P 1'
#
loop_
_entity.id
_entity.type
_entity.pdbx_description
1 polymer ?
#
loop_
_entity_poly.entity_id
_entity_poly.type
_entity_poly.pdbx_seq_one_letter_code
_entity_poly.pdbx_strand_id
1 'polypeptide(L)'
;LSLPVWLQWIIALLLLDCWQYWWHRLNHRLPFLWRFHSVHHADADLDASSGVRFHTIEITFSLLARLLVLPLLGMTIPQVLVYEAISLPIILFHHAN
;
A
#
# COMPACT_ATOMS: atom_id res chain seq x y z
N LEU A 1 -10.18 -6.09 26.31
CA LEU A 1 -9.24 -7.23 26.38
C LEU A 1 -7.92 -6.78 25.79
N SER A 2 -6.83 -6.81 26.55
CA SER A 2 -5.48 -6.58 26.01
C SER A 2 -5.03 -7.83 25.27
N LEU A 3 -4.79 -7.71 23.96
CA LEU A 3 -4.25 -8.81 23.17
C LEU A 3 -2.74 -8.98 23.50
N PRO A 4 -2.19 -10.20 23.42
CA PRO A 4 -0.74 -10.40 23.47
C PRO A 4 -0.05 -9.54 22.40
N VAL A 5 1.12 -8.97 22.74
CA VAL A 5 1.83 -8.02 21.86
C VAL A 5 2.05 -8.60 20.47
N TRP A 6 2.57 -9.82 20.37
CA TRP A 6 2.82 -10.49 19.08
C TRP A 6 1.57 -10.59 18.19
N LEU A 7 0.40 -10.79 18.79
CA LEU A 7 -0.87 -10.90 18.08
C LEU A 7 -1.33 -9.52 17.57
N GLN A 8 -1.08 -8.45 18.33
CA GLN A 8 -1.33 -7.08 17.87
C GLN A 8 -0.52 -6.76 16.60
N TRP A 9 0.74 -7.20 16.54
CA TRP A 9 1.59 -7.01 15.36
C TRP A 9 1.09 -7.80 14.14
N ILE A 10 0.70 -9.07 14.32
CA ILE A 10 0.15 -9.88 13.22
C ILE A 10 -1.15 -9.25 12.70
N ILE A 11 -2.05 -8.85 13.59
CA ILE A 11 -3.30 -8.18 13.20
C ILE A 11 -3.00 -6.87 12.46
N ALA A 12 -2.04 -6.08 12.93
CA ALA A 12 -1.64 -4.84 12.27
C ALA A 12 -1.14 -5.09 10.84
N LEU A 13 -0.26 -6.08 10.65
CA LEU A 13 0.24 -6.46 9.33
C LEU A 13 -0.90 -6.88 8.39
N LEU A 14 -1.80 -7.76 8.85
CA LEU A 14 -2.92 -8.25 8.04
C LEU A 14 -3.91 -7.14 7.67
N LEU A 15 -4.23 -6.25 8.61
CA LEU A 15 -5.14 -5.14 8.35
C LEU A 15 -4.55 -4.13 7.37
N LEU A 16 -3.25 -3.81 7.50
CA LEU A 16 -2.56 -2.94 6.55
C LEU A 16 -2.47 -3.56 5.16
N ASP A 17 -2.17 -4.86 5.08
CA ASP A 17 -2.14 -5.59 3.82
C ASP A 17 -3.51 -5.64 3.14
N CYS A 18 -4.56 -5.96 3.88
CA CYS A 18 -5.93 -5.90 3.40
C CYS A 18 -6.31 -4.49 2.92
N TRP A 19 -5.95 -3.45 3.66
CA TRP A 19 -6.19 -2.07 3.25
C TRP A 19 -5.46 -1.75 1.93
N GLN A 20 -4.18 -2.08 1.83
CA GLN A 20 -3.38 -1.84 0.63
C GLN A 20 -3.96 -2.57 -0.59
N TYR A 21 -4.38 -3.83 -0.41
CA TYR A 21 -5.07 -4.61 -1.43
C TYR A 21 -6.34 -3.91 -1.92
N TRP A 22 -7.21 -3.49 -1.01
CA TRP A 22 -8.47 -2.84 -1.38
C TRP A 22 -8.25 -1.48 -2.03
N TRP A 23 -7.31 -0.68 -1.52
CA TRP A 23 -6.94 0.59 -2.14
C TRP A 23 -6.42 0.39 -3.56
N HIS A 24 -5.51 -0.55 -3.78
CA HIS A 24 -5.00 -0.88 -5.10
C HIS A 24 -6.13 -1.36 -6.04
N ARG A 25 -7.02 -2.22 -5.54
CA ARG A 25 -8.20 -2.68 -6.30
C ARG A 25 -9.14 -1.52 -6.66
N LEU A 26 -9.33 -0.55 -5.78
CA LEU A 26 -10.12 0.65 -6.09
C LEU A 26 -9.47 1.49 -7.19
N ASN A 27 -8.15 1.63 -7.18
CA ASN A 27 -7.41 2.32 -8.25
C ASN A 27 -7.60 1.65 -9.62
N HIS A 28 -7.74 0.33 -9.67
CA HIS A 28 -8.07 -0.41 -10.89
C HIS A 28 -9.55 -0.39 -11.28
N ARG A 29 -10.47 -0.12 -10.35
CA ARG A 29 -11.92 -0.28 -10.57
C ARG A 29 -12.65 1.04 -10.80
N LEU A 30 -12.21 2.13 -10.18
CA LEU A 30 -12.84 3.44 -10.30
C LEU A 30 -12.21 4.20 -11.47
N PRO A 31 -12.97 4.58 -12.53
CA PRO A 31 -12.41 5.25 -13.70
C PRO A 31 -11.63 6.52 -13.37
N PHE A 32 -12.06 7.28 -12.34
CA PHE A 32 -11.35 8.47 -11.91
C PHE A 32 -9.95 8.16 -11.36
N LEU A 33 -9.82 7.16 -10.48
CA LEU A 33 -8.54 6.77 -9.89
C LEU A 33 -7.62 6.11 -10.93
N TRP A 34 -8.19 5.29 -11.81
CA TRP A 34 -7.47 4.61 -12.88
C TRP A 34 -6.70 5.57 -13.79
N ARG A 35 -7.24 6.78 -14.04
CA ARG A 35 -6.56 7.81 -14.87
C ARG A 35 -5.16 8.17 -14.37
N PHE A 36 -4.93 8.06 -13.06
CA PHE A 36 -3.63 8.33 -12.45
C PHE A 36 -2.84 7.03 -12.28
N HIS A 37 -3.51 5.98 -11.82
CA HIS A 37 -2.89 4.67 -11.60
C HIS A 37 -2.40 3.98 -12.89
N SER A 38 -2.99 4.29 -14.05
CA SER A 38 -2.52 3.74 -15.33
C SER A 38 -1.10 4.17 -15.69
N VAL A 39 -0.58 5.26 -15.09
CA VAL A 39 0.82 5.68 -15.27
C VAL A 39 1.79 4.67 -14.67
N HIS A 40 1.42 4.05 -13.55
CA HIS A 40 2.18 2.97 -12.94
C HIS A 40 2.21 1.73 -13.85
N HIS A 41 1.10 1.43 -14.53
CA HIS A 41 0.97 0.31 -15.48
C HIS A 41 1.40 0.64 -16.91
N ALA A 42 2.06 1.78 -17.15
CA ALA A 42 2.40 2.25 -18.50
C ALA A 42 3.74 1.71 -19.02
N ASP A 43 4.55 1.06 -18.17
CA ASP A 43 5.81 0.48 -18.58
C ASP A 43 5.61 -0.68 -19.56
N ALA A 44 6.36 -0.67 -20.66
CA ALA A 44 6.32 -1.72 -21.68
C ALA A 44 7.13 -2.96 -21.25
N ASP A 45 8.24 -2.72 -20.53
CA ASP A 45 9.09 -3.74 -19.93
C ASP A 45 9.06 -3.52 -18.42
N LEU A 46 8.77 -4.58 -17.67
CA LEU A 46 8.62 -4.51 -16.22
C LEU A 46 10.02 -4.56 -15.59
N ASP A 47 10.32 -3.65 -14.67
CA ASP A 47 11.51 -3.76 -13.84
C ASP A 47 11.26 -3.26 -12.42
N ALA A 48 12.25 -3.42 -11.53
CA ALA A 48 12.11 -3.03 -10.12
C ALA A 48 11.72 -1.55 -9.95
N SER A 49 12.10 -0.67 -10.88
CA SER A 49 11.74 0.75 -10.85
C SER A 49 10.27 0.99 -11.20
N SER A 50 9.66 0.13 -12.03
CA SER A 50 8.21 0.13 -12.29
C SER A 50 7.40 0.01 -10.99
N GLY A 51 7.87 -0.80 -10.05
CA GLY A 51 7.23 -1.01 -8.74
C GLY A 51 7.10 0.26 -7.87
N VAL A 52 7.86 1.33 -8.17
CA VAL A 52 7.81 2.61 -7.45
C VAL A 52 7.49 3.81 -8.36
N ARG A 53 7.11 3.55 -9.61
CA ARG A 53 6.69 4.58 -10.57
C ARG A 53 5.22 4.91 -10.38
N PHE A 54 4.91 6.09 -9.83
CA PHE A 54 3.53 6.53 -9.62
C PHE A 54 3.31 7.96 -10.10
N HIS A 55 2.06 8.26 -10.44
CA HIS A 55 1.65 9.64 -10.68
C HIS A 55 1.53 10.41 -9.35
N THR A 56 1.96 11.68 -9.29
CA THR A 56 1.93 12.48 -8.04
C THR A 56 0.55 12.55 -7.39
N ILE A 57 -0.52 12.67 -8.20
CA ILE A 57 -1.91 12.68 -7.70
C ILE A 57 -2.30 11.33 -7.09
N GLU A 58 -1.84 10.21 -7.64
CA GLU A 58 -2.09 8.88 -7.08
C GLU A 58 -1.46 8.74 -5.70
N ILE A 59 -0.20 9.13 -5.54
CA ILE A 59 0.49 9.13 -4.25
C ILE A 59 -0.25 10.04 -3.27
N THR A 60 -0.70 11.21 -3.71
CA THR A 60 -1.40 12.18 -2.86
C THR A 60 -2.72 11.60 -2.34
N PHE A 61 -3.54 10.98 -3.20
CA PHE A 61 -4.77 10.34 -2.75
C PHE A 61 -4.50 9.12 -1.86
N SER A 62 -3.47 8.35 -2.18
CA SER A 62 -3.04 7.22 -1.35
C SER A 62 -2.66 7.69 0.06
N LEU A 63 -1.89 8.79 0.16
CA LEU A 63 -1.51 9.40 1.44
C LEU A 63 -2.73 9.89 2.21
N LEU A 64 -3.63 10.65 1.58
CA LEU A 64 -4.84 11.17 2.22
C LEU A 64 -5.74 10.04 2.72
N ALA A 65 -5.94 9.00 1.91
CA ALA A 65 -6.72 7.83 2.30
C ALA A 65 -6.08 7.09 3.49
N ARG A 66 -4.75 6.93 3.50
CA ARG A 66 -4.02 6.33 4.62
C ARG A 66 -4.10 7.18 5.89
N LEU A 67 -3.98 8.50 5.81
CA LEU A 67 -4.11 9.39 6.97
C LEU A 67 -5.49 9.27 7.64
N LEU A 68 -6.53 8.95 6.87
CA LEU A 68 -7.87 8.69 7.40
C LEU A 68 -7.99 7.29 8.01
N VAL A 69 -7.43 6.27 7.35
CA VAL A 69 -7.65 4.86 7.73
C VAL A 69 -6.74 4.39 8.87
N LEU A 70 -5.48 4.82 8.92
CA LEU A 70 -4.52 4.35 9.93
C LEU A 70 -5.01 4.61 11.38
N PRO A 71 -5.55 5.80 11.73
CA PRO A 71 -6.10 6.02 13.06
C PRO A 71 -7.34 5.16 13.35
N LEU A 72 -8.20 4.94 12.35
CA LEU A 72 -9.41 4.11 12.48
C LEU A 72 -9.08 2.64 12.74
N LEU A 73 -7.99 2.15 12.16
CA LEU A 73 -7.47 0.80 12.41
C LEU A 73 -6.69 0.69 13.73
N GLY A 74 -6.49 1.81 14.45
CA GLY A 74 -5.71 1.84 15.69
C GLY A 74 -4.22 1.57 15.47
N MET A 75 -3.68 1.89 14.29
CA MET A 75 -2.31 1.60 13.94
C MET A 75 -1.33 2.53 14.65
N THR A 76 -0.26 1.95 15.18
CA THR A 76 0.87 2.69 15.73
C THR A 76 1.92 2.97 14.65
N ILE A 77 2.71 4.03 14.83
CA ILE A 77 3.81 4.37 13.91
C ILE A 77 4.79 3.19 13.72
N PRO A 78 5.25 2.48 14.78
CA PRO A 78 6.14 1.33 14.61
C PRO A 78 5.55 0.20 13.76
N GLN A 79 4.24 -0.08 13.90
CA GLN A 79 3.56 -1.10 13.08
C GLN A 79 3.55 -0.72 11.60
N VAL A 80 3.28 0.56 11.29
CA VAL A 80 3.33 1.06 9.92
C VAL A 80 4.73 0.96 9.36
N LEU A 81 5.77 1.38 10.11
CA LEU A 81 7.15 1.34 9.64
C LEU A 81 7.63 -0.09 9.38
N VAL A 82 7.29 -1.05 10.24
CA VAL A 82 7.62 -2.47 10.03
C VAL A 82 6.91 -3.01 8.80
N TYR A 83 5.63 -2.67 8.59
CA TYR A 83 4.91 -3.05 7.38
C TYR A 83 5.61 -2.52 6.12
N GLU A 84 5.97 -1.24 6.08
CA GLU A 84 6.68 -0.64 4.94
C GLU A 84 8.02 -1.31 4.66
N ALA A 85 8.81 -1.59 5.71
CA ALA A 85 10.10 -2.24 5.60
C ALA A 85 10.00 -3.67 5.03
N ILE A 86 8.90 -4.38 5.30
CA ILE A 86 8.62 -5.71 4.76
C ILE A 86 8.05 -5.61 3.34
N SER A 87 7.11 -4.70 3.12
CA SER A 87 6.33 -4.60 1.87
C SER A 87 7.17 -4.12 0.70
N LEU A 88 8.02 -3.10 0.89
CA LEU A 88 8.83 -2.52 -0.17
C LEU A 88 9.70 -3.55 -0.92
N PRO A 89 10.55 -4.38 -0.28
CA PRO A 89 11.34 -5.36 -1.00
C PRO A 89 10.48 -6.43 -1.70
N ILE A 90 9.32 -6.79 -1.15
CA ILE A 90 8.36 -7.71 -1.78
C ILE A 90 7.81 -7.09 -3.07
N ILE A 91 7.39 -5.83 -3.03
CA ILE A 91 6.90 -5.10 -4.20
C ILE A 91 7.98 -5.02 -5.27
N LEU A 92 9.21 -4.62 -4.92
CA LEU A 92 10.32 -4.55 -5.86
C LEU A 92 10.62 -5.92 -6.50
N PHE A 93 10.61 -6.99 -5.70
CA PHE A 93 10.82 -8.34 -6.20
C PHE A 93 9.72 -8.78 -7.18
N HIS A 94 8.45 -8.46 -6.90
CA HIS A 94 7.34 -8.78 -7.82
C HIS A 94 7.45 -8.08 -9.18
N HIS A 95 8.18 -6.96 -9.26
CA HIS A 95 8.36 -6.18 -10.48
C HIS A 95 9.72 -6.43 -11.14
N ALA A 96 10.52 -7.40 -10.71
CA ALA A 96 11.88 -7.59 -11.21
C ALA A 96 12.01 -8.52 -12.44
N ASN A 97 10.98 -8.65 -13.29
CA ASN A 97 10.92 -9.62 -14.40
C ASN A 97 11.12 -9.00 -15.78
#